data_AF-A0A1Q7R7Y5-F1
#
_entry.id   AF-A0A1Q7R7Y5-F1
#
_cell.length_a   1.000
_cell.length_b   1.000
_cell.length_c   1.000
_cell.angle_alpha   90.00
_cell.angle_beta   90.00
_cell.angle_gamma   90.00
#
_symmetry.space_group_name_H-M   'P 1'
#
loop_
_entity.id
_entity.type
_entity.pdbx_description
1 polymer ?
#
loop_
_entity_poly.entity_id
_entity_poly.type
_entity_poly.pdbx_seq_one_letter_code
_entity_poly.pdbx_strand_id
1 'polypeptide(L)'
;MAVSDTSHDATTARPKDTWATWRRAVVRRFTAVDLVTLLYVAVATVAVLAFTADDRTGWDWLLLAHALLVALVLLAPRAREAGRVGRFLGDWYPMLLLGGLYAEVGVLNVDVGYQHDVTIQRLELWVFGSQVSYRWIREWPNPVFSWIMHICYIAYYAILCASPLGLWLSGRRDAARRTIFAVMITFYLCYVVFLFFPVAGPRYAFDLAHNAATEIWPARATQWLLDRGDSWGAAFPSSHVAAAVVATICALRYWRPLGLALVPLTLGLVLSVVYGQFHYAVDAVSGLFVAGAVLASQYVYGAEPEKVGASLPAGSWERA
;
A
#
# COMPACT_ATOMS: atom_id res chain seq x y z
N MET A 1 40.57 13.62 65.67
CA MET A 1 39.12 13.45 65.40
C MET A 1 38.83 14.28 64.15
N ALA A 2 38.88 13.74 62.93
CA ALA A 2 37.90 12.84 62.28
C ALA A 2 36.47 13.39 62.47
N VAL A 3 35.71 13.77 61.44
CA VAL A 3 35.28 12.93 60.29
C VAL A 3 34.98 13.81 59.05
N SER A 4 35.37 13.29 57.89
CA SER A 4 35.00 13.69 56.53
C SER A 4 33.56 13.28 56.20
N ASP A 5 32.76 14.15 55.60
CA ASP A 5 31.49 13.74 54.99
C ASP A 5 31.47 14.11 53.49
N THR A 6 31.93 13.16 52.69
CA THR A 6 31.70 13.08 51.25
C THR A 6 30.54 12.11 51.03
N SER A 7 29.33 12.62 50.82
CA SER A 7 28.22 11.81 50.30
C SER A 7 27.96 12.15 48.84
N HIS A 8 28.44 11.26 47.98
CA HIS A 8 28.10 11.14 46.57
C HIS A 8 26.59 11.21 46.35
N ASP A 9 26.09 12.25 45.67
CA ASP A 9 24.78 12.21 45.05
C ASP A 9 24.92 11.51 43.69
N ALA A 10 24.87 10.18 43.74
CA ALA A 10 24.78 9.34 42.56
C ALA A 10 23.40 9.54 41.92
N THR A 11 23.37 10.30 40.83
CA THR A 11 22.24 10.45 39.90
C THR A 11 21.90 9.08 39.29
N THR A 12 21.22 8.23 40.06
CA THR A 12 20.67 6.98 39.58
C THR A 12 19.42 7.32 38.77
N ALA A 13 19.63 7.56 37.47
CA ALA A 13 18.54 7.65 36.50
C ALA A 13 17.60 6.45 36.69
N ARG A 14 16.34 6.71 37.03
CA ARG A 14 15.36 5.64 37.30
C ARG A 14 15.28 4.71 36.08
N PRO A 15 15.21 3.38 36.25
CA PRO A 15 15.18 2.42 35.13
C PRO A 15 14.01 2.63 34.15
N LYS A 16 12.94 3.36 34.56
CA LYS A 16 11.85 3.77 33.67
C LYS A 16 12.26 4.89 32.69
N ASP A 17 13.16 5.79 33.10
CA ASP A 17 13.66 6.89 32.27
C ASP A 17 14.67 6.39 31.24
N THR A 18 15.52 5.41 31.61
CA THR A 18 16.43 4.78 30.66
C THR A 18 15.67 3.95 29.62
N TRP A 19 14.67 3.16 30.01
CA TRP A 19 13.82 2.41 29.07
C TRP A 19 13.04 3.32 28.11
N ALA A 20 12.41 4.38 28.60
CA ALA A 20 11.69 5.33 27.75
C ALA A 20 12.63 6.05 26.77
N THR A 21 13.87 6.34 27.19
CA THR A 21 14.87 7.03 26.36
C THR A 21 15.47 6.10 25.33
N TRP A 22 15.76 4.84 25.69
CA TRP A 22 16.19 3.80 24.76
C TRP A 22 15.11 3.48 23.72
N ARG A 23 13.85 3.31 24.16
CA ARG A 23 12.69 3.09 23.28
C ARG A 23 12.51 4.26 22.31
N ARG A 24 12.62 5.50 22.78
CA ARG A 24 12.61 6.69 21.90
C ARG A 24 13.77 6.71 20.91
N ALA A 25 14.98 6.32 21.33
CA ALA A 25 16.15 6.27 20.47
C ALA A 25 16.05 5.19 19.37
N VAL A 26 15.52 4.01 19.71
CA VAL A 26 15.27 2.93 18.75
C VAL A 26 14.15 3.30 17.78
N VAL A 27 13.02 3.80 18.28
CA VAL A 27 11.88 4.23 17.43
C VAL A 27 12.26 5.38 16.50
N ARG A 28 13.15 6.28 16.92
CA ARG A 28 13.67 7.37 16.07
C ARG A 28 14.44 6.91 14.83
N ARG A 29 14.94 5.67 14.81
CA ARG A 29 15.64 5.12 13.64
C ARG A 29 14.68 4.58 12.57
N PHE A 30 13.42 4.34 12.94
CA PHE A 30 12.41 3.85 12.01
C PHE A 30 11.74 5.01 11.29
N THR A 31 11.53 4.81 10.00
CA THR A 31 10.72 5.71 9.19
C THR A 31 9.23 5.41 9.40
N ALA A 32 8.36 6.34 9.00
CA ALA A 32 6.92 6.13 9.09
C ALA A 32 6.47 4.87 8.32
N VAL A 33 7.08 4.55 7.17
CA VAL A 33 6.75 3.35 6.39
C VAL A 33 7.10 2.06 7.15
N ASP A 34 8.19 2.06 7.92
CA ASP A 34 8.56 0.89 8.73
C ASP A 34 7.54 0.65 9.84
N LEU A 35 7.09 1.72 10.51
CA LEU A 35 6.10 1.63 11.59
C LEU A 35 4.75 1.13 11.09
N VAL A 36 4.25 1.65 9.97
CA VAL A 36 2.98 1.17 9.40
C VAL A 36 3.11 -0.24 8.83
N THR A 37 4.29 -0.64 8.35
CA THR A 37 4.53 -2.03 7.91
C THR A 37 4.51 -2.99 9.10
N LEU A 38 5.15 -2.65 10.22
CA LEU A 38 5.06 -3.45 11.46
C LEU A 38 3.63 -3.53 11.98
N LEU A 39 2.89 -2.43 11.94
CA LEU A 39 1.48 -2.41 12.32
C LEU A 39 0.65 -3.33 11.42
N TYR A 40 0.82 -3.24 10.11
CA TYR A 40 0.14 -4.13 9.16
C TYR A 40 0.48 -5.59 9.42
N VAL A 41 1.76 -5.95 9.55
CA VAL A 41 2.18 -7.32 9.84
C VAL A 41 1.55 -7.81 11.15
N ALA A 42 1.50 -6.98 12.20
CA ALA A 42 0.85 -7.35 13.45
C ALA A 42 -0.65 -7.62 13.26
N VAL A 43 -1.37 -6.79 12.49
CA VAL A 43 -2.79 -7.01 12.17
C VAL A 43 -2.98 -8.28 11.34
N ALA A 44 -2.13 -8.52 10.34
CA ALA A 44 -2.14 -9.72 9.53
C ALA A 44 -1.90 -10.97 10.40
N THR A 45 -0.90 -10.96 11.28
CA THR A 45 -0.65 -12.04 12.24
C THR A 45 -1.86 -12.31 13.13
N VAL A 46 -2.55 -11.27 13.62
CA VAL A 46 -3.79 -11.44 14.39
C VAL A 46 -4.88 -12.10 13.54
N ALA A 47 -5.02 -11.70 12.27
CA ALA A 47 -5.95 -12.35 11.35
C ALA A 47 -5.62 -13.83 11.15
N VAL A 48 -4.34 -14.19 10.94
CA VAL A 48 -3.91 -15.60 10.88
C VAL A 48 -4.37 -16.33 12.13
N LEU A 49 -3.96 -15.86 13.31
CA LEU A 49 -4.27 -16.53 14.58
C LEU A 49 -5.77 -16.64 14.86
N ALA A 50 -6.57 -15.64 14.47
CA ALA A 50 -8.01 -15.64 14.68
C ALA A 50 -8.77 -16.56 13.72
N PHE A 51 -8.31 -16.68 12.48
CA PHE A 51 -9.03 -17.40 11.41
C PHE A 51 -8.49 -18.82 11.14
N THR A 52 -7.34 -19.22 11.70
CA THR A 52 -6.75 -20.56 11.50
C THR A 52 -6.71 -21.44 12.76
N ALA A 53 -7.58 -21.20 13.75
CA ALA A 53 -7.51 -21.87 15.05
C ALA A 53 -7.78 -23.40 15.05
N ASP A 54 -8.45 -23.95 14.04
CA ASP A 54 -8.95 -25.34 14.05
C ASP A 54 -8.48 -26.17 12.84
N ASP A 55 -7.21 -26.60 12.80
CA ASP A 55 -6.72 -27.70 11.90
C ASP A 55 -6.38 -27.34 10.43
N ARG A 56 -5.59 -26.28 10.21
CA ARG A 56 -5.18 -25.87 8.84
C ARG A 56 -3.70 -26.03 8.59
N THR A 57 -3.33 -26.75 7.53
CA THR A 57 -1.95 -26.90 7.04
C THR A 57 -1.42 -25.58 6.47
N GLY A 58 -0.32 -25.03 7.00
CA GLY A 58 0.41 -23.90 6.40
C GLY A 58 0.46 -22.59 7.21
N TRP A 59 -0.28 -22.50 8.33
CA TRP A 59 -0.24 -21.34 9.24
C TRP A 59 1.15 -21.09 9.83
N ASP A 60 1.92 -22.14 10.09
CA ASP A 60 3.31 -22.10 10.55
C ASP A 60 4.24 -21.40 9.55
N TRP A 61 4.06 -21.64 8.25
CA TRP A 61 4.79 -20.94 7.19
C TRP A 61 4.41 -19.46 7.11
N LEU A 62 3.14 -19.11 7.32
CA LEU A 62 2.71 -17.71 7.37
C LEU A 62 3.28 -16.97 8.58
N LEU A 63 3.27 -17.60 9.76
CA LEU A 63 3.89 -17.04 10.97
C LEU A 63 5.41 -16.90 10.82
N LEU A 64 6.07 -17.86 10.20
CA LEU A 64 7.49 -17.75 9.86
C LEU A 64 7.74 -16.60 8.89
N ALA A 65 6.91 -16.46 7.85
CA ALA A 65 6.99 -15.33 6.92
C ALA A 65 6.82 -13.99 7.65
N HIS A 66 5.86 -13.86 8.56
CA HIS A 66 5.70 -12.67 9.40
C HIS A 66 6.92 -12.39 10.28
N ALA A 67 7.50 -13.42 10.92
CA ALA A 67 8.71 -13.26 11.70
C ALA A 67 9.90 -12.78 10.84
N LEU A 68 10.06 -13.32 9.63
CA LEU A 68 11.08 -12.89 8.67
C LEU A 68 10.82 -11.46 8.17
N LEU A 69 9.56 -11.08 7.95
CA LEU A 69 9.17 -9.71 7.59
C LEU A 69 9.51 -8.72 8.71
N VAL A 70 9.19 -9.06 9.96
CA VAL A 70 9.59 -8.25 11.13
C VAL A 70 11.11 -8.11 11.18
N ALA A 71 11.85 -9.21 11.03
CA ALA A 71 13.32 -9.16 10.99
C ALA A 71 13.83 -8.24 9.87
N LEU A 72 13.26 -8.32 8.67
CA LEU A 72 13.60 -7.46 7.54
C LEU A 72 13.35 -5.98 7.85
N VAL A 73 12.20 -5.64 8.45
CA VAL A 73 11.88 -4.26 8.85
C VAL A 73 12.85 -3.76 9.92
N LEU A 74 13.21 -4.59 10.89
CA LEU A 74 14.19 -4.26 11.93
C LEU A 74 15.61 -4.02 11.38
N LEU A 75 15.93 -4.61 10.23
CA LEU A 75 17.20 -4.40 9.51
C LEU A 75 17.18 -3.18 8.59
N ALA A 76 16.00 -2.68 8.19
CA ALA A 76 15.87 -1.58 7.25
C ALA A 76 16.62 -0.29 7.65
N PRO A 77 16.62 0.17 8.92
CA PRO A 77 17.41 1.35 9.32
C PRO A 77 18.91 1.17 9.07
N ARG A 78 19.46 -0.01 9.37
CA ARG A 78 20.89 -0.32 9.13
C ARG A 78 21.19 -0.38 7.64
N ALA A 79 20.29 -0.96 6.84
CA ALA A 79 20.43 -0.99 5.40
C ALA A 79 20.52 0.43 4.81
N ARG A 80 19.70 1.38 5.32
CA ARG A 80 19.72 2.78 4.86
C ARG A 80 21.03 3.51 5.09
N GLU A 81 21.79 3.10 6.11
CA GLU A 81 23.12 3.61 6.40
C GLU A 81 24.21 2.94 5.54
N ALA A 82 23.93 1.74 5.00
CA ALA A 82 24.87 0.95 4.22
C ALA A 82 24.96 1.37 2.74
N GLY A 83 25.81 2.35 2.45
CA GLY A 83 26.20 2.71 1.09
C GLY A 83 25.03 3.18 0.19
N ARG A 84 25.14 2.92 -1.12
CA ARG A 84 24.10 3.28 -2.11
C ARG A 84 23.05 2.16 -2.26
N VAL A 85 23.50 0.92 -2.36
CA VAL A 85 22.64 -0.27 -2.57
C VAL A 85 21.78 -0.52 -1.34
N GLY A 86 22.37 -0.51 -0.14
CA GLY A 86 21.60 -0.71 1.10
C GLY A 86 20.53 0.36 1.30
N ARG A 87 20.83 1.62 0.92
CA ARG A 87 19.86 2.71 0.97
C ARG A 87 18.70 2.55 -0.01
N PHE A 88 18.98 2.07 -1.21
CA PHE A 88 17.92 1.70 -2.15
C PHE A 88 17.04 0.59 -1.57
N LEU A 89 17.64 -0.53 -1.14
CA LEU A 89 16.89 -1.66 -0.59
C LEU A 89 16.11 -1.29 0.67
N GLY A 90 16.72 -0.50 1.58
CA GLY A 90 16.06 -0.03 2.79
C GLY A 90 14.89 0.91 2.52
N ASP A 91 14.91 1.70 1.45
CA ASP A 91 13.77 2.57 1.08
C ASP A 91 12.71 1.82 0.25
N TRP A 92 13.12 0.79 -0.50
CA TRP A 92 12.27 0.08 -1.47
C TRP A 92 11.73 -1.25 -1.00
N TYR A 93 12.23 -1.84 0.09
CA TYR A 93 11.76 -3.13 0.57
C TYR A 93 10.23 -3.21 0.73
N PRO A 94 9.48 -2.17 1.19
CA PRO A 94 8.03 -2.28 1.33
C PRO A 94 7.34 -2.51 -0.03
N MET A 95 7.80 -1.82 -1.07
CA MET A 95 7.30 -1.99 -2.43
C MET A 95 7.61 -3.39 -2.98
N LEU A 96 8.81 -3.92 -2.68
CA LEU A 96 9.22 -5.26 -3.10
C LEU A 96 8.42 -6.36 -2.41
N LEU A 97 7.96 -6.11 -1.18
CA LEU A 97 7.15 -7.05 -0.42
C LEU A 97 5.69 -7.10 -0.86
N LEU A 98 5.21 -6.08 -1.60
CA LEU A 98 3.80 -5.90 -1.89
C LEU A 98 3.16 -7.13 -2.52
N GLY A 99 3.82 -7.75 -3.51
CA GLY A 99 3.31 -8.96 -4.16
C GLY A 99 3.19 -10.15 -3.21
N GLY A 100 4.13 -10.30 -2.26
CA GLY A 100 4.07 -11.35 -1.24
C GLY A 100 2.95 -11.11 -0.24
N LEU A 101 2.78 -9.87 0.21
CA LEU A 101 1.68 -9.48 1.11
C LEU A 101 0.31 -9.60 0.44
N TYR A 102 0.22 -9.36 -0.87
CA TYR A 102 -0.99 -9.59 -1.65
C TYR A 102 -1.32 -11.08 -1.74
N ALA A 103 -0.34 -11.91 -2.06
CA ALA A 103 -0.52 -13.37 -2.16
C ALA A 103 -0.95 -13.98 -0.82
N GLU A 104 -0.44 -13.46 0.30
CA GLU A 104 -0.85 -13.85 1.66
C GLU A 104 -2.36 -13.70 1.86
N VAL A 105 -2.95 -12.58 1.42
CA VAL A 105 -4.40 -12.35 1.50
C VAL A 105 -5.16 -13.47 0.80
N GLY A 106 -4.71 -13.87 -0.40
CA GLY A 106 -5.32 -14.97 -1.15
C GLY A 106 -5.27 -16.30 -0.40
N VAL A 107 -4.11 -16.64 0.18
CA VAL A 107 -3.95 -17.88 0.97
C VAL A 107 -4.91 -17.88 2.17
N LEU A 108 -4.94 -16.78 2.94
CA LEU A 108 -5.80 -16.69 4.12
C LEU A 108 -7.28 -16.75 3.79
N ASN A 109 -7.69 -16.06 2.72
CA ASN A 109 -9.11 -15.97 2.36
C ASN A 109 -9.64 -17.27 1.75
N VAL A 110 -8.85 -17.96 0.91
CA VAL A 110 -9.25 -19.26 0.35
C VAL A 110 -9.57 -20.26 1.46
N ASP A 111 -8.77 -20.27 2.51
CA ASP A 111 -8.97 -21.18 3.64
C ASP A 111 -10.25 -20.82 4.43
N VAL A 112 -10.57 -19.53 4.58
CA VAL A 112 -11.72 -19.03 5.35
C VAL A 112 -13.07 -19.42 4.75
N GLY A 113 -13.17 -19.61 3.43
CA GLY A 113 -14.31 -20.26 2.78
C GLY A 113 -15.62 -19.46 2.76
N TYR A 114 -15.63 -18.21 3.23
CA TYR A 114 -16.77 -17.28 3.05
C TYR A 114 -16.34 -16.02 2.28
N GLN A 115 -17.27 -15.45 1.52
CA GLN A 115 -17.08 -14.25 0.71
C GLN A 115 -18.31 -13.35 0.78
N HIS A 116 -18.12 -12.05 0.57
CA HIS A 116 -19.19 -11.05 0.67
C HIS A 116 -19.66 -10.50 -0.68
N ASP A 117 -19.41 -11.22 -1.79
CA ASP A 117 -19.82 -10.83 -3.14
C ASP A 117 -21.32 -10.53 -3.26
N VAL A 118 -22.20 -11.31 -2.62
CA VAL A 118 -23.65 -11.05 -2.65
C VAL A 118 -23.99 -9.69 -2.04
N THR A 119 -23.30 -9.30 -0.97
CA THR A 119 -23.49 -7.99 -0.33
C THR A 119 -23.04 -6.87 -1.26
N ILE A 120 -21.86 -7.00 -1.88
CA ILE A 120 -21.33 -6.02 -2.84
C ILE A 120 -22.21 -5.94 -4.09
N GLN A 121 -22.71 -7.06 -4.61
CA GLN A 121 -23.61 -7.08 -5.75
C GLN A 121 -24.95 -6.38 -5.45
N ARG A 122 -25.50 -6.54 -4.25
CA ARG A 122 -26.70 -5.80 -3.82
C ARG A 122 -26.42 -4.30 -3.74
N LEU A 123 -25.27 -3.93 -3.20
CA LEU A 123 -24.83 -2.53 -3.14
C LEU A 123 -24.63 -1.96 -4.55
N GLU A 124 -24.01 -2.70 -5.46
CA GLU A 124 -23.83 -2.33 -6.88
C GLU A 124 -25.18 -2.11 -7.57
N LEU A 125 -26.12 -3.05 -7.38
CA LEU A 125 -27.48 -2.91 -7.91
C LEU A 125 -28.20 -1.68 -7.34
N TRP A 126 -28.00 -1.37 -6.06
CA TRP A 126 -28.59 -0.20 -5.43
C TRP A 126 -27.98 1.12 -5.93
N VAL A 127 -26.65 1.20 -6.09
CA VAL A 127 -25.95 2.42 -6.54
C VAL A 127 -26.15 2.67 -8.03
N PHE A 128 -26.01 1.63 -8.86
CA PHE A 128 -25.95 1.76 -10.32
C PHE A 128 -27.18 1.23 -11.06
N GLY A 129 -28.14 0.65 -10.35
CA GLY A 129 -29.32 0.01 -10.96
C GLY A 129 -29.01 -1.24 -11.77
N SER A 130 -27.75 -1.72 -11.77
CA SER A 130 -27.31 -2.88 -12.56
C SER A 130 -25.98 -3.45 -12.06
N GLN A 131 -25.66 -4.68 -12.47
CA GLN A 131 -24.33 -5.28 -12.33
C GLN A 131 -23.42 -4.75 -13.45
N VAL A 132 -22.82 -3.58 -13.25
CA VAL A 132 -22.11 -2.83 -14.31
C VAL A 132 -20.93 -3.65 -14.85
N SER A 133 -20.14 -4.25 -13.94
CA SER A 133 -18.97 -5.07 -14.29
C SER A 133 -19.33 -6.30 -15.13
N TYR A 134 -20.52 -6.88 -14.92
CA TYR A 134 -21.02 -7.99 -15.71
C TYR A 134 -21.51 -7.55 -17.10
N ARG A 135 -22.26 -6.43 -17.17
CA ARG A 135 -22.99 -6.02 -18.37
C ARG A 135 -22.12 -5.28 -19.38
N TRP A 136 -21.22 -4.41 -18.94
CA TRP A 136 -20.60 -3.41 -19.82
C TRP A 136 -19.88 -4.01 -21.03
N ILE A 137 -18.98 -4.97 -20.82
CA ILE A 137 -18.25 -5.64 -21.92
C ILE A 137 -19.12 -6.56 -22.76
N ARG A 138 -20.27 -7.02 -22.25
CA ARG A 138 -21.23 -7.85 -22.99
C ARG A 138 -22.10 -7.02 -23.91
N GLU A 139 -22.55 -5.87 -23.44
CA GLU A 139 -23.42 -4.97 -24.18
C GLU A 139 -22.65 -4.08 -25.14
N TRP A 140 -21.38 -3.80 -24.85
CA TRP A 140 -20.51 -3.02 -25.72
C TRP A 140 -19.20 -3.76 -26.04
N PRO A 141 -19.25 -4.86 -26.82
CA PRO A 141 -18.09 -5.69 -27.12
C PRO A 141 -17.20 -5.07 -28.21
N ASN A 142 -16.80 -3.80 -28.05
CA ASN A 142 -15.98 -3.08 -29.02
C ASN A 142 -14.49 -3.47 -28.87
N PRO A 143 -13.85 -4.06 -29.91
CA PRO A 143 -12.46 -4.52 -29.80
C PRO A 143 -11.45 -3.39 -29.60
N VAL A 144 -11.66 -2.22 -30.22
CA VAL A 144 -10.72 -1.07 -30.10
C VAL A 144 -10.77 -0.48 -28.71
N PHE A 145 -11.98 -0.27 -28.18
CA PHE A 145 -12.17 0.22 -26.82
C PHE A 145 -11.60 -0.78 -25.79
N SER A 146 -11.87 -2.07 -25.99
CA SER A 146 -11.31 -3.14 -25.17
C SER A 146 -9.78 -3.15 -25.21
N TRP A 147 -9.17 -2.88 -26.36
CA TRP A 147 -7.72 -2.80 -26.51
C TRP A 147 -7.14 -1.72 -25.60
N ILE A 148 -7.75 -0.53 -25.60
CA ILE A 148 -7.34 0.59 -24.75
C ILE A 148 -7.54 0.23 -23.27
N MET A 149 -8.71 -0.29 -22.89
CA MET A 149 -9.02 -0.62 -21.49
C MET A 149 -8.05 -1.64 -20.91
N HIS A 150 -7.78 -2.75 -21.62
CA HIS A 150 -6.88 -3.78 -21.13
C HIS A 150 -5.42 -3.31 -21.08
N ILE A 151 -4.97 -2.47 -22.02
CA ILE A 151 -3.64 -1.84 -21.93
C ILE A 151 -3.56 -0.90 -20.73
N CYS A 152 -4.60 -0.10 -20.46
CA CYS A 152 -4.65 0.74 -19.27
C CYS A 152 -4.66 -0.10 -17.98
N TYR A 153 -5.32 -1.27 -17.98
CA TYR A 153 -5.27 -2.20 -16.87
C TYR A 153 -3.85 -2.69 -16.59
N ILE A 154 -3.15 -3.21 -17.61
CA ILE A 154 -1.76 -3.66 -17.50
C ILE A 154 -0.82 -2.50 -17.13
N ALA A 155 -1.11 -1.28 -17.60
CA ALA A 155 -0.33 -0.10 -17.26
C ALA A 155 -0.34 0.23 -15.75
N TYR A 156 -1.21 -0.39 -14.94
CA TYR A 156 -1.17 -0.32 -13.49
C TYR A 156 0.24 -0.56 -12.91
N TYR A 157 0.92 -1.63 -13.34
CA TYR A 157 2.27 -1.95 -12.85
C TYR A 157 3.27 -0.84 -13.21
N ALA A 158 3.11 -0.24 -14.40
CA ALA A 158 3.92 0.89 -14.82
C ALA A 158 3.62 2.13 -13.97
N ILE A 159 2.35 2.45 -13.67
CA ILE A 159 1.97 3.58 -12.81
C ILE A 159 2.58 3.41 -11.41
N LEU A 160 2.41 2.22 -10.84
CA LEU A 160 2.85 1.88 -9.49
C LEU A 160 4.37 1.99 -9.33
N CYS A 161 5.14 1.50 -10.32
CA CYS A 161 6.60 1.56 -10.29
C CYS A 161 7.14 2.93 -10.73
N ALA A 162 6.62 3.49 -11.84
CA ALA A 162 7.16 4.70 -12.44
C ALA A 162 7.00 5.92 -11.55
N SER A 163 5.95 6.02 -10.74
CA SER A 163 5.76 7.15 -9.83
C SER A 163 6.91 7.29 -8.80
N PRO A 164 7.11 6.34 -7.87
CA PRO A 164 8.23 6.43 -6.93
C PRO A 164 9.60 6.28 -7.62
N LEU A 165 9.73 5.44 -8.65
CA LEU A 165 11.03 5.20 -9.32
C LEU A 165 11.46 6.41 -10.15
N GLY A 166 10.55 7.03 -10.89
CA GLY A 166 10.82 8.22 -11.67
C GLY A 166 11.25 9.40 -10.79
N LEU A 167 10.59 9.59 -9.64
CA LEU A 167 11.00 10.57 -8.63
C LEU A 167 12.38 10.23 -8.07
N TRP A 168 12.62 8.96 -7.75
CA TRP A 168 13.88 8.47 -7.21
C TRP A 168 15.03 8.73 -8.18
N LEU A 169 14.94 8.23 -9.42
CA LEU A 169 15.95 8.38 -10.46
C LEU A 169 16.21 9.85 -10.84
N SER A 170 15.20 10.71 -10.74
CA SER A 170 15.35 12.16 -10.97
C SER A 170 16.00 12.91 -9.80
N GLY A 171 16.52 12.21 -8.79
CA GLY A 171 17.16 12.80 -7.61
C GLY A 171 16.18 13.30 -6.54
N ARG A 172 14.87 13.21 -6.75
CA ARG A 172 13.82 13.64 -5.80
C ARG A 172 13.53 12.56 -4.76
N ARG A 173 14.57 12.17 -4.01
CA ARG A 173 14.53 11.01 -3.10
C ARG A 173 13.49 11.14 -1.98
N ASP A 174 13.32 12.34 -1.40
CA ASP A 174 12.34 12.56 -0.34
C ASP A 174 10.91 12.48 -0.85
N ALA A 175 10.66 13.03 -2.05
CA ALA A 175 9.38 12.87 -2.72
C ALA A 175 9.10 11.39 -3.01
N ALA A 176 10.08 10.64 -3.51
CA ALA A 176 9.95 9.21 -3.74
C ALA A 176 9.60 8.45 -2.44
N ARG A 177 10.29 8.74 -1.33
CA ARG A 177 10.00 8.14 -0.02
C ARG A 177 8.58 8.46 0.47
N ARG A 178 8.12 9.71 0.31
CA ARG A 178 6.74 10.11 0.64
C ARG A 178 5.71 9.39 -0.25
N THR A 179 5.99 9.25 -1.54
CA THR A 179 5.15 8.49 -2.47
C THR A 179 5.08 7.02 -2.08
N ILE A 180 6.22 6.38 -1.77
CA ILE A 180 6.27 4.99 -1.30
C ILE A 180 5.41 4.86 -0.04
N PHE A 181 5.59 5.74 0.95
CA PHE A 181 4.77 5.71 2.16
C PHE A 181 3.26 5.81 1.87
N ALA A 182 2.85 6.78 1.04
CA ALA A 182 1.45 6.97 0.67
C ALA A 182 0.87 5.76 -0.08
N VAL A 183 1.64 5.14 -0.96
CA VAL A 183 1.23 3.94 -1.67
C VAL A 183 1.13 2.74 -0.71
N MET A 184 2.11 2.54 0.17
CA MET A 184 2.09 1.43 1.12
C MET A 184 0.93 1.53 2.10
N ILE A 185 0.65 2.71 2.68
CA ILE A 185 -0.51 2.86 3.57
C ILE A 185 -1.83 2.62 2.83
N THR A 186 -1.90 2.98 1.54
CA THR A 186 -3.06 2.69 0.68
C THR A 186 -3.30 1.19 0.56
N PHE A 187 -2.24 0.42 0.25
CA PHE A 187 -2.34 -1.03 0.18
C PHE A 187 -2.68 -1.66 1.52
N TYR A 188 -2.03 -1.24 2.61
CA TYR A 188 -2.32 -1.78 3.93
C TYR A 188 -3.76 -1.53 4.36
N LEU A 189 -4.33 -0.36 4.07
CA LEU A 189 -5.75 -0.10 4.32
C LEU A 189 -6.64 -1.04 3.50
N CYS A 190 -6.33 -1.27 2.22
CA CYS A 190 -7.10 -2.21 1.40
C CYS A 190 -6.94 -3.66 1.92
N TYR A 191 -5.73 -4.09 2.23
CA TYR A 191 -5.43 -5.46 2.66
C TYR A 191 -6.06 -5.78 4.01
N VAL A 192 -6.08 -4.83 4.94
CA VAL A 192 -6.84 -4.99 6.19
C VAL A 192 -8.31 -5.25 5.89
N VAL A 193 -8.93 -4.50 4.96
CA VAL A 193 -10.31 -4.79 4.55
C VAL A 193 -10.42 -6.17 3.90
N PHE A 194 -9.48 -6.56 3.04
CA PHE A 194 -9.50 -7.88 2.39
C PHE A 194 -9.42 -9.05 3.38
N LEU A 195 -8.68 -8.88 4.48
CA LEU A 195 -8.52 -9.91 5.51
C LEU A 195 -9.78 -10.09 6.36
N PHE A 196 -10.54 -9.03 6.62
CA PHE A 196 -11.72 -9.08 7.50
C PHE A 196 -13.05 -9.09 6.75
N PHE A 197 -13.06 -8.64 5.50
CA PHE A 197 -14.22 -8.57 4.61
C PHE A 197 -13.83 -9.05 3.20
N PRO A 198 -13.57 -10.36 3.02
CA PRO A 198 -13.15 -10.89 1.74
C PRO A 198 -14.27 -10.79 0.70
N VAL A 199 -13.91 -10.28 -0.49
CA VAL A 199 -14.79 -10.23 -1.68
C VAL A 199 -13.99 -10.77 -2.84
N ALA A 200 -14.48 -11.84 -3.48
CA ALA A 200 -13.74 -12.47 -4.57
C ALA A 200 -13.70 -11.60 -5.82
N GLY A 201 -14.80 -10.93 -6.15
CA GLY A 201 -14.92 -10.05 -7.29
C GLY A 201 -15.65 -10.69 -8.47
N PRO A 202 -16.07 -9.86 -9.46
CA PRO A 202 -16.91 -10.31 -10.57
C PRO A 202 -16.23 -11.31 -11.50
N ARG A 203 -14.90 -11.40 -11.48
CA ARG A 203 -14.13 -12.42 -12.20
C ARG A 203 -14.48 -13.84 -11.73
N TYR A 204 -14.67 -14.01 -10.42
CA TYR A 204 -14.96 -15.31 -9.81
C TYR A 204 -16.46 -15.52 -9.59
N ALA A 205 -17.20 -14.44 -9.34
CA ALA A 205 -18.63 -14.52 -9.07
C ALA A 205 -19.51 -14.68 -10.33
N PHE A 206 -19.00 -14.32 -11.51
CA PHE A 206 -19.73 -14.44 -12.77
C PHE A 206 -18.88 -15.16 -13.82
N ASP A 207 -19.55 -15.78 -14.78
CA ASP A 207 -18.88 -16.25 -16.00
C ASP A 207 -18.16 -15.10 -16.69
N LEU A 208 -17.03 -15.38 -17.31
CA LEU A 208 -16.33 -14.39 -18.14
C LEU A 208 -17.10 -14.14 -19.43
N ALA A 209 -16.98 -12.93 -19.97
CA ALA A 209 -17.58 -12.59 -21.26
C ALA A 209 -16.85 -13.30 -22.40
N HIS A 210 -17.60 -13.90 -23.33
CA HIS A 210 -17.06 -14.56 -24.52
C HIS A 210 -17.54 -13.81 -25.76
N ASN A 211 -16.76 -12.83 -26.22
CA ASN A 211 -17.12 -11.99 -27.37
C ASN A 211 -15.86 -11.34 -28.00
N ALA A 212 -16.08 -10.56 -29.07
CA ALA A 212 -15.01 -9.90 -29.81
C ALA A 212 -14.11 -8.98 -28.96
N ALA A 213 -14.61 -8.41 -27.85
CA ALA A 213 -13.81 -7.59 -26.95
C ALA A 213 -12.88 -8.40 -26.05
N THR A 214 -13.17 -9.68 -25.78
CA THR A 214 -12.32 -10.55 -24.95
C THR A 214 -11.36 -11.43 -25.77
N GLU A 215 -11.58 -11.54 -27.08
CA GLU A 215 -10.74 -12.34 -27.97
C GLU A 215 -9.44 -11.66 -28.40
N ILE A 216 -9.28 -10.36 -28.17
CA ILE A 216 -8.08 -9.60 -28.55
C ILE A 216 -6.87 -9.92 -27.67
N TRP A 217 -5.66 -9.69 -28.20
CA TRP A 217 -4.41 -10.00 -27.49
C TRP A 217 -4.27 -9.33 -26.10
N PRO A 218 -4.54 -8.01 -25.92
CA PRO A 218 -4.41 -7.40 -24.59
C PRO A 218 -5.37 -7.99 -23.55
N ALA A 219 -6.58 -8.37 -23.97
CA ALA A 219 -7.55 -9.01 -23.10
C ALA A 219 -7.04 -10.38 -22.64
N ARG A 220 -6.57 -11.22 -23.58
CA ARG A 220 -5.96 -12.52 -23.25
C ARG A 220 -4.72 -12.39 -22.37
N ALA A 221 -3.87 -11.40 -22.63
CA ALA A 221 -2.69 -11.12 -21.81
C ALA A 221 -3.07 -10.72 -20.38
N THR A 222 -4.11 -9.90 -20.23
CA THR A 222 -4.63 -9.50 -18.92
C THR A 222 -5.19 -10.70 -18.16
N GLN A 223 -5.95 -11.57 -18.84
CA GLN A 223 -6.48 -12.80 -18.27
C GLN A 223 -5.35 -13.73 -17.79
N TRP A 224 -4.35 -13.96 -18.64
CA TRP A 224 -3.15 -14.76 -18.30
C TRP A 224 -2.40 -14.23 -17.07
N LEU A 225 -2.35 -12.91 -16.93
CA LEU A 225 -1.71 -12.24 -15.80
C LEU A 225 -2.52 -12.42 -14.52
N LEU A 226 -3.84 -12.25 -14.59
CA LEU A 226 -4.74 -12.44 -13.45
C LEU A 226 -4.77 -13.89 -12.98
N ASP A 227 -4.74 -14.87 -13.89
CA ASP A 227 -4.69 -16.30 -13.54
C ASP A 227 -3.46 -16.68 -12.70
N ARG A 228 -2.41 -15.83 -12.68
CA ARG A 228 -1.16 -16.06 -11.96
C ARG A 228 -0.93 -15.11 -10.80
N GLY A 229 -1.48 -13.90 -10.89
CA GLY A 229 -1.16 -12.80 -9.99
C GLY A 229 -2.35 -12.30 -9.18
N ASP A 230 -3.57 -12.74 -9.48
CA ASP A 230 -4.74 -12.34 -8.70
C ASP A 230 -4.86 -13.13 -7.40
N SER A 231 -5.42 -12.48 -6.38
CA SER A 231 -5.61 -13.08 -5.05
C SER A 231 -7.09 -13.12 -4.74
N TRP A 232 -7.60 -14.33 -4.51
CA TRP A 232 -9.00 -14.52 -4.18
C TRP A 232 -9.37 -13.77 -2.88
N GLY A 233 -10.54 -13.13 -2.86
CA GLY A 233 -11.01 -12.35 -1.71
C GLY A 233 -10.47 -10.92 -1.62
N ALA A 234 -9.72 -10.43 -2.62
CA ALA A 234 -9.07 -9.12 -2.59
C ALA A 234 -9.72 -8.04 -3.50
N ALA A 235 -11.02 -8.16 -3.82
CA ALA A 235 -11.68 -7.24 -4.74
C ALA A 235 -12.10 -5.90 -4.10
N PHE A 236 -12.64 -5.91 -2.88
CA PHE A 236 -13.25 -4.71 -2.27
C PHE A 236 -12.45 -4.18 -1.07
N PRO A 237 -12.04 -2.89 -1.05
CA PRO A 237 -12.10 -1.89 -2.12
C PRO A 237 -11.01 -2.12 -3.20
N SER A 238 -11.16 -1.52 -4.38
CA SER A 238 -10.17 -1.72 -5.44
C SER A 238 -8.82 -1.08 -5.09
N SER A 239 -7.85 -1.93 -4.72
CA SER A 239 -6.46 -1.53 -4.43
C SER A 239 -5.74 -0.99 -5.66
N HIS A 240 -6.04 -1.53 -6.85
CA HIS A 240 -5.54 -1.04 -8.14
C HIS A 240 -5.90 0.43 -8.35
N VAL A 241 -7.18 0.76 -8.20
CA VAL A 241 -7.67 2.15 -8.32
C VAL A 241 -7.07 3.03 -7.25
N ALA A 242 -7.12 2.59 -5.98
CA ALA A 242 -6.65 3.39 -4.86
C ALA A 242 -5.17 3.75 -5.01
N ALA A 243 -4.31 2.75 -5.22
CA ALA A 243 -2.87 2.94 -5.30
C ALA A 243 -2.45 3.71 -6.56
N ALA A 244 -3.07 3.44 -7.72
CA ALA A 244 -2.74 4.16 -8.95
C ALA A 244 -3.09 5.65 -8.86
N VAL A 245 -4.25 5.99 -8.28
CA VAL A 245 -4.65 7.39 -8.08
C VAL A 245 -3.71 8.09 -7.10
N VAL A 246 -3.37 7.45 -5.98
CA VAL A 246 -2.39 8.00 -5.03
C VAL A 246 -1.03 8.21 -5.69
N ALA A 247 -0.51 7.19 -6.39
CA ALA A 247 0.77 7.25 -7.09
C ALA A 247 0.80 8.37 -8.14
N THR A 248 -0.25 8.51 -8.95
CA THR A 248 -0.35 9.53 -9.99
C THR A 248 -0.49 10.93 -9.41
N ILE A 249 -1.28 11.12 -8.35
CA ILE A 249 -1.41 12.42 -7.68
C ILE A 249 -0.10 12.82 -6.99
N CYS A 250 0.60 11.89 -6.35
CA CYS A 250 1.95 12.13 -5.82
C CYS A 250 2.93 12.52 -6.95
N ALA A 251 2.87 11.84 -8.10
CA ALA A 251 3.68 12.21 -9.26
C ALA A 251 3.35 13.62 -9.78
N LEU A 252 2.07 13.98 -9.89
CA LEU A 252 1.64 15.34 -10.27
C LEU A 252 2.15 16.39 -9.30
N ARG A 253 2.12 16.10 -7.99
CA ARG A 253 2.57 17.00 -6.92
C ARG A 253 4.07 17.22 -6.94
N TYR A 254 4.86 16.16 -7.13
CA TYR A 254 6.32 16.23 -6.96
C TYR A 254 7.10 16.33 -8.28
N TRP A 255 6.50 15.93 -9.40
CA TRP A 255 7.07 16.04 -10.74
C TRP A 255 5.98 16.06 -11.82
N ARG A 256 5.41 17.24 -12.05
CA ARG A 256 4.24 17.48 -12.90
C ARG A 256 4.28 16.78 -14.28
N PRO A 257 5.40 16.80 -15.05
CA PRO A 257 5.48 16.08 -16.33
C PRO A 257 5.22 14.57 -16.21
N LEU A 258 5.81 13.90 -15.19
CA LEU A 258 5.57 12.48 -14.95
C LEU A 258 4.10 12.25 -14.57
N GLY A 259 3.56 13.07 -13.66
CA GLY A 259 2.16 12.99 -13.29
C GLY A 259 1.21 13.12 -14.48
N LEU A 260 1.44 14.11 -15.36
CA LEU A 260 0.64 14.33 -16.57
C LEU A 260 0.71 13.15 -17.54
N ALA A 261 1.85 12.46 -17.63
CA ALA A 261 1.97 11.24 -18.42
C ALA A 261 1.19 10.05 -17.81
N LEU A 262 1.11 9.97 -16.48
CA LEU A 262 0.41 8.89 -15.76
C LEU A 262 -1.10 9.11 -15.65
N VAL A 263 -1.59 10.36 -15.69
CA VAL A 263 -3.02 10.70 -15.61
C VAL A 263 -3.89 9.94 -16.61
N PRO A 264 -3.65 9.97 -17.93
CA PRO A 264 -4.52 9.30 -18.88
C PRO A 264 -4.55 7.78 -18.66
N LEU A 265 -3.41 7.18 -18.28
CA LEU A 265 -3.33 5.76 -17.94
C LEU A 265 -4.14 5.42 -16.69
N THR A 266 -4.09 6.29 -15.68
CA THR A 266 -4.83 6.12 -14.42
C THR A 266 -6.34 6.27 -14.62
N LEU A 267 -6.77 7.25 -15.41
CA LEU A 267 -8.18 7.42 -15.74
C LEU A 267 -8.70 6.22 -16.54
N GLY A 268 -7.92 5.75 -17.52
CA GLY A 268 -8.22 4.52 -18.24
C GLY A 268 -8.28 3.29 -17.34
N LEU A 269 -7.38 3.19 -16.35
CA LEU A 269 -7.36 2.10 -15.37
C LEU A 269 -8.64 2.07 -14.52
N VAL A 270 -9.12 3.22 -14.04
CA VAL A 270 -10.35 3.31 -13.24
C VAL A 270 -11.56 2.76 -13.98
N LEU A 271 -11.63 2.99 -15.29
CA LEU A 271 -12.70 2.43 -16.12
C LEU A 271 -12.44 0.96 -16.45
N SER A 272 -11.18 0.60 -16.69
CA SER A 272 -10.81 -0.74 -17.13
C SER A 272 -11.06 -1.81 -16.08
N VAL A 273 -10.91 -1.48 -14.79
CA VAL A 273 -11.21 -2.45 -13.72
C VAL A 273 -12.66 -2.93 -13.76
N VAL A 274 -13.59 -2.05 -14.15
CA VAL A 274 -15.01 -2.37 -14.28
C VAL A 274 -15.31 -2.99 -15.64
N TYR A 275 -14.85 -2.35 -16.73
CA TYR A 275 -15.10 -2.83 -18.08
C TYR A 275 -14.55 -4.25 -18.30
N GLY A 276 -13.35 -4.55 -17.80
CA GLY A 276 -12.73 -5.86 -17.95
C GLY A 276 -13.31 -6.96 -17.04
N GLN A 277 -14.35 -6.66 -16.25
CA GLN A 277 -14.92 -7.57 -15.25
C GLN A 277 -13.89 -8.00 -14.18
N PHE A 278 -12.99 -7.10 -13.77
CA PHE A 278 -11.99 -7.37 -12.73
C PHE A 278 -12.49 -6.96 -11.34
N HIS A 279 -13.23 -5.87 -11.29
CA HIS A 279 -13.82 -5.31 -10.08
C HIS A 279 -15.26 -4.90 -10.33
N TYR A 280 -16.07 -4.94 -9.27
CA TYR A 280 -17.35 -4.26 -9.26
C TYR A 280 -17.12 -2.74 -9.40
N ALA A 281 -18.08 -2.01 -9.97
CA ALA A 281 -18.00 -0.55 -10.03
C ALA A 281 -17.95 0.08 -8.63
N VAL A 282 -18.63 -0.53 -7.66
CA VAL A 282 -18.56 -0.13 -6.24
C VAL A 282 -17.16 -0.31 -5.65
N ASP A 283 -16.41 -1.35 -6.04
CA ASP A 283 -15.03 -1.54 -5.61
C ASP A 283 -14.15 -0.38 -6.11
N ALA A 284 -14.33 0.02 -7.38
CA ALA A 284 -13.59 1.11 -7.99
C ALA A 284 -13.87 2.45 -7.31
N VAL A 285 -15.15 2.75 -7.05
CA VAL A 285 -15.56 3.95 -6.30
C VAL A 285 -15.00 3.94 -4.88
N SER A 286 -15.03 2.79 -4.21
CA SER A 286 -14.46 2.65 -2.87
C SER A 286 -12.94 2.83 -2.86
N GLY A 287 -12.25 2.35 -3.90
CA GLY A 287 -10.83 2.64 -4.11
C GLY A 287 -10.53 4.13 -4.26
N LEU A 288 -11.39 4.89 -4.96
CA LEU A 288 -11.27 6.36 -5.04
C LEU A 288 -11.46 7.03 -3.67
N PHE A 289 -12.38 6.54 -2.84
CA PHE A 289 -12.54 7.05 -1.47
C PHE A 289 -11.30 6.78 -0.61
N VAL A 290 -10.72 5.58 -0.70
CA VAL A 290 -9.46 5.25 0.00
C VAL A 290 -8.33 6.18 -0.47
N ALA A 291 -8.16 6.37 -1.79
CA ALA A 291 -7.17 7.29 -2.33
C ALA A 291 -7.36 8.72 -1.80
N GLY A 292 -8.59 9.21 -1.82
CA GLY A 292 -8.94 10.54 -1.29
C GLY A 292 -8.59 10.69 0.20
N ALA A 293 -8.94 9.70 1.02
CA ALA A 293 -8.64 9.69 2.45
C ALA A 293 -7.12 9.71 2.72
N VAL A 294 -6.35 8.88 2.00
CA VAL A 294 -4.89 8.85 2.12
C VAL A 294 -4.29 10.19 1.71
N LEU A 295 -4.68 10.73 0.55
CA LEU A 295 -4.16 12.01 0.05
C LEU A 295 -4.51 13.18 0.97
N ALA A 296 -5.73 13.20 1.52
CA ALA A 296 -6.14 14.19 2.52
C ALA A 296 -5.28 14.10 3.77
N SER A 297 -5.01 12.88 4.28
CA SER A 297 -4.12 12.70 5.44
C SER A 297 -2.70 13.23 5.16
N GLN A 298 -2.14 12.98 3.97
CA GLN A 298 -0.83 13.48 3.58
C GLN A 298 -0.77 14.99 3.43
N TYR A 299 -1.88 15.62 3.03
CA TYR A 299 -1.98 17.06 2.95
C TYR A 299 -2.00 17.70 4.35
N VAL A 300 -2.78 17.13 5.28
CA VAL A 300 -2.85 17.60 6.67
C VAL A 300 -1.49 17.46 7.38
N TYR A 301 -0.82 16.31 7.25
CA TYR A 301 0.50 16.10 7.87
C TYR A 301 1.65 16.79 7.11
N GLY A 302 1.49 17.09 5.83
CA GLY A 302 2.48 17.79 5.02
C GLY A 302 2.41 19.32 5.14
N ALA A 303 1.40 19.87 5.82
CA ALA A 303 1.17 21.30 5.99
C ALA A 303 1.71 21.85 7.32
N GLU A 304 2.19 21.01 8.25
CA GLU A 304 2.96 21.54 9.37
C GLU A 304 4.30 22.05 8.84
N PRO A 305 4.57 23.37 8.94
CA PRO A 305 5.86 23.88 8.56
C PRO A 305 6.90 23.23 9.47
N GLU A 306 7.95 22.69 8.86
CA GLU A 306 9.22 22.47 9.52
C GLU A 306 9.50 23.74 10.31
N LYS A 307 9.39 23.68 11.64
CA LYS A 307 9.83 24.76 12.52
C LYS A 307 11.32 24.88 12.25
N VAL A 308 11.67 25.74 11.29
CA VAL A 308 13.00 26.26 11.07
C VAL A 308 13.45 26.66 12.45
N GLY A 309 14.39 25.90 13.01
CA GLY A 309 15.01 26.22 14.28
C GLY A 309 15.47 27.66 14.15
N ALA A 310 14.83 28.55 14.92
CA ALA A 310 15.19 29.95 14.94
C ALA A 310 16.69 29.98 15.20
N SER A 311 17.46 30.37 14.18
CA SER A 311 18.86 30.70 14.35
C SER A 311 18.90 31.76 15.43
N LEU A 312 19.49 31.42 16.58
CA LEU A 312 19.80 32.36 17.63
C LEU A 312 20.49 33.56 16.98
N PRO A 313 20.07 34.81 17.24
CA PRO A 313 20.75 35.97 16.70
C PRO A 313 22.21 35.94 17.16
N ALA A 314 23.13 35.84 16.21
CA ALA A 314 24.54 36.11 16.44
C ALA A 314 24.68 37.60 16.76
N GLY A 315 24.73 37.90 18.05
CA GLY A 315 24.78 39.26 18.57
C GLY A 315 25.72 39.35 19.77
N SER A 316 26.90 39.92 19.49
CA SER A 316 27.77 40.69 20.38
C SER A 316 28.30 40.03 21.65
N TRP A 317 29.54 39.55 21.60
CA TRP A 317 30.54 39.79 22.66
C TRP A 317 31.94 39.90 22.05
N GLU A 318 32.23 41.06 21.46
CA GLU A 318 33.59 41.60 21.43
C GLU A 318 33.59 42.89 22.24
N ARG A 319 34.58 42.99 23.15
CA ARG A 319 35.04 44.17 23.94
C ARG A 319 34.34 44.43 25.29
N ALA A 320 34.93 43.90 26.36
CA ALA A 320 35.58 44.65 27.46
C ALA A 320 36.28 43.67 28.41
#